data_AF-A0A7C5HEP6-F1
#
_entry.id   AF-A0A7C5HEP6-F1
#
_cell.length_a   1.000
_cell.length_b   1.000
_cell.length_c   1.000
_cell.angle_alpha   90.00
_cell.angle_beta   90.00
_cell.angle_gamma   90.00
#
_symmetry.space_group_name_H-M   'P 1'
#
loop_
_entity.id
_entity.type
_entity.pdbx_description
1 polymer ?
#
loop_
_entity_poly.entity_id
_entity_poly.type
_entity_poly.pdbx_seq_one_letter_code
_entity_poly.pdbx_strand_id
1 'polypeptide(L)' 'MHPLAGEKAPKEILEDIPALIAAYYTQIPNPKYPAQRVSFGTSGHRGSATKKSFN' A
#
# COMPACT_ATOMS: atom_id res chain seq x y z
N MET A 1 7.72 17.29 14.05
CA MET A 1 8.79 16.64 13.26
C MET A 1 8.96 15.22 13.74
N HIS A 2 9.29 14.28 12.85
CA HIS A 2 9.58 12.89 13.23
C HIS A 2 11.00 12.80 13.78
N PRO A 3 11.27 12.02 14.86
CA PRO A 3 12.60 11.92 15.46
C PRO A 3 13.69 11.40 14.52
N LEU A 4 13.34 10.63 13.49
CA LEU A 4 14.27 10.08 12.49
C LEU A 4 14.32 10.88 11.17
N ALA A 5 13.84 12.12 11.15
CA ALA A 5 13.86 12.94 9.94
C ALA A 5 15.31 13.23 9.51
N GLY A 6 15.67 12.83 8.28
CA GLY A 6 17.04 12.97 7.75
C GLY A 6 17.97 11.80 8.06
N GLU A 7 17.56 10.88 8.92
CA GLU A 7 18.33 9.69 9.29
C GLU A 7 18.07 8.51 8.34
N LYS A 8 18.99 7.54 8.31
CA LYS A 8 18.78 6.29 7.58
C LYS A 8 17.63 5.50 8.21
N ALA A 9 16.75 4.96 7.36
CA ALA A 9 15.65 4.11 7.80
C ALA A 9 16.17 2.88 8.59
N PRO A 10 15.69 2.66 9.83
CA PRO A 10 15.92 1.43 10.57
C PRO A 10 15.34 0.22 9.83
N LYS A 11 15.87 -0.98 10.09
CA LYS A 11 15.42 -2.21 9.40
C LYS A 11 13.99 -2.58 9.76
N GLU A 12 13.58 -2.24 10.98
CA GLU A 12 12.30 -2.60 11.59
C GLU A 12 11.11 -1.91 10.91
N ILE A 13 11.36 -0.84 10.16
CA ILE A 13 10.33 -0.09 9.43
C ILE A 13 10.34 -0.36 7.92
N LEU A 14 11.24 -1.22 7.44
CA LEU A 14 11.28 -1.61 6.04
C LEU A 14 10.10 -2.54 5.73
N GLU A 15 9.50 -2.36 4.55
CA GLU A 15 8.39 -3.19 4.08
C GLU A 15 8.88 -4.61 3.71
N ASP A 16 8.02 -5.60 3.93
CA ASP A 16 8.23 -6.96 3.42
C ASP A 16 7.80 -7.03 1.94
N ILE A 17 8.80 -6.92 1.05
CA ILE A 17 8.55 -6.87 -0.40
C ILE A 17 7.93 -8.18 -0.94
N PRO A 18 8.44 -9.38 -0.60
CA PRO A 18 7.76 -10.63 -0.96
C PRO A 18 6.31 -10.70 -0.52
N ALA A 19 6.00 -10.30 0.71
CA ALA A 19 4.62 -10.30 1.22
C ALA A 19 3.74 -9.29 0.47
N LEU A 20 4.26 -8.11 0.15
CA LEU A 20 3.55 -7.09 -0.61
C LEU A 20 3.20 -7.58 -2.04
N ILE A 21 4.14 -8.23 -2.71
CA ILE A 21 3.92 -8.82 -4.04
C ILE A 21 2.91 -9.97 -3.96
N ALA A 22 3.04 -10.85 -2.97
CA ALA A 22 2.07 -11.93 -2.77
C ALA A 22 0.66 -11.38 -2.52
N ALA A 23 0.53 -10.32 -1.72
CA ALA A 23 -0.75 -9.66 -1.46
C ALA A 23 -1.38 -9.11 -2.74
N TYR A 24 -0.58 -8.56 -3.67
CA TYR A 24 -1.07 -8.04 -4.95
C TYR A 24 -1.84 -9.11 -5.74
N TYR A 25 -1.25 -10.29 -5.90
CA TYR A 25 -1.85 -11.37 -6.70
C TYR A 25 -2.91 -12.20 -5.97
N THR A 26 -2.89 -12.24 -4.64
CA THR A 26 -3.74 -13.17 -3.87
C THR A 26 -4.91 -12.48 -3.18
N GLN A 27 -4.83 -11.18 -2.91
CA GLN A 27 -5.90 -10.46 -2.24
C GLN A 27 -6.82 -9.77 -3.25
N ILE A 28 -8.13 -9.94 -3.05
CA ILE A 28 -9.15 -9.38 -3.93
C ILE A 28 -9.86 -8.21 -3.23
N PRO A 29 -9.89 -7.01 -3.83
CA PRO A 29 -10.67 -5.87 -3.35
C PRO A 29 -12.16 -6.20 -3.29
N ASN A 30 -12.83 -5.75 -2.23
CA ASN A 30 -14.27 -5.87 -2.08
C ASN A 30 -14.95 -4.52 -2.37
N PRO A 31 -15.78 -4.43 -3.43
CA PRO A 31 -16.37 -3.18 -3.87
C PRO A 31 -17.40 -2.58 -2.89
N LYS A 32 -17.87 -3.35 -1.91
CA LYS A 32 -18.73 -2.84 -0.83
C LYS A 32 -17.97 -1.90 0.11
N TYR A 33 -16.64 -1.96 0.15
CA TYR A 33 -15.81 -1.06 0.94
C TYR A 33 -15.26 0.07 0.05
N PRO A 34 -15.68 1.33 0.25
CA PRO A 34 -15.25 2.43 -0.59
C PRO A 34 -13.73 2.61 -0.70
N ALA A 35 -12.99 2.31 0.37
CA ALA A 35 -11.52 2.40 0.42
C ALA A 35 -10.78 1.38 -0.47
N GLN A 36 -11.46 0.33 -0.92
CA GLN A 36 -10.89 -0.72 -1.78
C GLN A 36 -11.27 -0.53 -3.25
N ARG A 37 -12.11 0.46 -3.57
CA ARG A 37 -12.51 0.75 -4.94
C ARG A 37 -11.45 1.54 -5.68
N VAL A 38 -11.49 1.46 -7.01
CA VAL A 38 -10.70 2.34 -7.87
C VAL A 38 -11.12 3.79 -7.65
N SER A 39 -10.13 4.67 -7.57
CA SER A 39 -10.29 6.12 -7.55
C SER A 39 -9.27 6.72 -8.49
N PHE A 40 -9.71 7.26 -9.62
CA PHE A 40 -8.83 7.77 -10.67
C PHE A 40 -8.92 9.31 -10.73
N GLY A 41 -7.95 9.98 -10.13
CA GLY A 41 -7.87 11.44 -10.09
C GLY A 41 -6.85 12.01 -11.07
N THR A 42 -6.41 13.25 -10.84
CA THR A 42 -5.37 13.92 -11.65
C THR A 42 -4.03 13.16 -11.67
N SER A 43 -3.77 12.34 -10.65
CA SER A 43 -2.59 11.47 -10.55
C SER A 43 -2.90 9.98 -10.70
N GLY A 44 -4.02 9.65 -11.37
CA GLY A 44 -4.48 8.29 -11.59
C GLY A 44 -5.00 7.61 -10.32
N HIS A 45 -4.93 6.28 -10.30
CA HIS A 45 -5.26 5.45 -9.14
C HIS A 45 -4.00 5.04 -8.38
N ARG A 46 -4.04 5.16 -7.05
CA ARG A 46 -2.94 4.81 -6.15
C ARG A 46 -3.47 4.03 -4.95
N GLY A 47 -2.63 3.16 -4.40
CA GLY A 47 -2.96 2.35 -3.24
C GLY A 47 -1.83 1.43 -2.83
N SER A 48 -2.14 0.45 -1.99
CA SER A 48 -1.22 -0.62 -1.63
C SER A 48 -1.95 -1.96 -1.63
N ALA A 49 -1.26 -3.00 -2.07
CA ALA A 49 -1.77 -4.36 -2.13
C ALA A 49 -2.20 -4.90 -0.76
N THR A 50 -1.47 -4.56 0.31
CA THR A 50 -1.82 -4.98 1.70
C THR A 50 -3.10 -4.33 2.21
N LYS A 51 -3.57 -3.25 1.57
CA LYS A 51 -4.81 -2.55 1.92
C LYS A 51 -5.97 -2.89 0.98
N LYS A 52 -5.77 -3.82 0.04
CA LYS A 52 -6.76 -4.19 -0.99
C LYS A 52 -7.21 -2.99 -1.83
N SER A 53 -6.33 -2.01 -2.01
CA SER A 53 -6.63 -0.77 -2.73
C SER A 53 -5.74 -0.59 -3.95
N PHE A 54 -4.95 -1.62 -4.30
CA PHE A 54 -4.13 -1.71 -5.51
C PHE A 54 -3.70 -3.18 -5.70
N ASN A 55 -4.49 -3.96 -6.42
CA ASN A 55 -4.34 -5.40 -6.64
C ASN A 55 -4.83 -5.75 -8.05
#